data_AF-A0A3A6V2C6-F1
#
_entry.id   AF-A0A3A6V2C6-F1
#
_cell.length_a   1.000
_cell.length_b   1.000
_cell.length_c   1.000
_cell.angle_alpha   90.00
_cell.angle_beta   90.00
_cell.angle_gamma   90.00
#
_symmetry.space_group_name_H-M   'P 1'
#
loop_
_entity.id
_entity.type
_entity.pdbx_description
1 polymer ?
#
loop_
_entity_poly.entity_id
_entity_poly.type
_entity_poly.pdbx_seq_one_letter_code
_entity_poly.pdbx_strand_id
1 'polypeptide(L)'
;MGSSYNDWLKSSYSELKKINIVESLIKENNFARAKMLLNNLDLTTLIKYTELSKTITDFCEEAEQADIWRTHLQNFNEEHFSFEEYPPLTVSQLVKGIYFYGQAAECREEEGKPFSDNELEFLKKSAHQHCFYAYNSLSTWAYEKYKMGLNDYSLLTLHYAQKASQYHWTPGYLLFYKTCLNLAILSNAPSLSYQEALEALLIARKLSEHQYSISAINNAYFGKGLIHGNKTQIESWDKAISETIAKGKIPSTLLNKIYDKASEKAKGILDEFTVEVKDMPEEEKLENEVAPTLYI
;
A
#
# COMPACT_ATOMS: atom_id res chain seq x y z
N MET A 1 7.51 27.71 1.01
CA MET A 1 6.08 27.87 0.73
C MET A 1 5.62 26.58 0.08
N GLY A 2 5.19 25.60 0.88
CA GLY A 2 4.60 24.36 0.37
C GLY A 2 3.39 24.70 -0.47
N SER A 3 3.50 24.52 -1.79
CA SER A 3 2.40 24.75 -2.71
C SER A 3 1.37 23.64 -2.53
N SER A 4 0.09 24.00 -2.47
CA SER A 4 -1.00 23.02 -2.44
C SER A 4 -0.95 22.11 -3.68
N TYR A 5 -1.53 20.92 -3.62
CA TYR A 5 -1.56 20.04 -4.79
C TYR A 5 -2.29 20.68 -5.97
N ASN A 6 -3.36 21.45 -5.71
CA ASN A 6 -4.07 22.18 -6.75
C ASN A 6 -3.19 23.24 -7.43
N ASP A 7 -2.25 23.83 -6.69
CA ASP A 7 -1.25 24.71 -7.28
C ASP A 7 -0.22 23.92 -8.10
N TRP A 8 0.17 22.73 -7.65
CA TRP A 8 1.07 21.83 -8.38
C TRP A 8 0.49 21.37 -9.72
N LEU A 9 -0.82 21.12 -9.81
CA LEU A 9 -1.51 20.75 -11.06
C LEU A 9 -1.65 21.90 -12.06
N LYS A 10 -1.52 23.17 -11.63
CA LYS A 10 -1.59 24.29 -12.57
C LYS A 10 -0.47 24.14 -13.60
N SER A 11 -0.84 24.19 -14.87
CA SER A 11 0.08 23.96 -15.98
C SER A 11 0.34 25.25 -16.73
N SER A 12 1.60 25.53 -16.99
CA SER A 12 2.02 26.58 -17.90
C SER A 12 1.67 26.22 -19.34
N TYR A 13 1.56 27.23 -20.21
CA TYR A 13 1.37 27.01 -21.65
C TYR A 13 2.46 26.12 -22.26
N SER A 14 3.70 26.25 -21.78
CA SER A 14 4.83 25.43 -22.22
C SER A 14 4.65 23.95 -21.83
N GLU A 15 4.17 23.67 -20.63
CA GLU A 15 3.86 22.29 -20.18
C GLU A 15 2.73 21.68 -21.01
N LEU A 16 1.64 22.42 -21.25
CA LEU A 16 0.54 21.94 -22.09
C LEU A 16 1.01 21.61 -23.52
N LYS A 17 1.93 22.40 -24.07
CA LYS A 17 2.54 22.11 -25.37
C LYS A 17 3.35 20.81 -25.35
N LYS A 18 4.10 20.54 -24.28
CA LYS A 18 4.86 19.29 -24.13
C LYS A 18 3.95 18.07 -23.98
N ILE A 19 2.87 18.18 -23.20
CA ILE A 19 1.84 17.14 -23.10
C ILE A 19 1.26 16.82 -24.48
N ASN A 20 0.87 17.84 -25.24
CA ASN A 20 0.31 17.66 -26.59
C ASN A 20 1.28 16.97 -27.56
N ILE A 21 2.59 17.18 -27.42
CA ILE A 21 3.60 16.47 -28.23
C ILE A 21 3.55 14.97 -27.93
N VAL A 22 3.56 14.59 -26.65
CA VAL A 22 3.51 13.17 -26.25
C VAL A 22 2.17 12.54 -26.67
N GLU A 23 1.04 13.23 -26.46
CA GLU A 23 -0.26 12.75 -26.90
C GLU A 23 -0.33 12.50 -28.41
N SER A 24 0.23 13.41 -29.21
CA SER A 24 0.22 13.28 -30.67
C SER A 24 1.04 12.06 -31.12
N LEU A 25 2.20 11.83 -30.49
CA LEU A 25 3.01 10.64 -30.77
C LEU A 25 2.26 9.34 -30.44
N ILE A 26 1.54 9.30 -29.32
CA ILE A 26 0.72 8.13 -28.95
C ILE A 26 -0.40 7.91 -29.98
N LYS A 27 -1.14 8.97 -30.33
CA LYS A 27 -2.26 8.90 -31.30
C LYS A 27 -1.81 8.52 -32.72
N GLU A 28 -0.58 8.85 -33.09
CA GLU A 28 0.05 8.49 -34.37
C GLU A 28 0.75 7.11 -34.34
N ASN A 29 0.60 6.34 -33.25
CA ASN A 29 1.26 5.05 -33.02
C ASN A 29 2.80 5.10 -33.00
N ASN A 30 3.39 6.28 -32.73
CA ASN A 30 4.82 6.47 -32.54
C ASN A 30 5.23 6.10 -31.09
N PHE A 31 4.84 4.91 -30.62
CA PHE A 31 4.94 4.49 -29.22
C PHE A 31 6.37 4.49 -28.67
N ALA A 32 7.35 4.00 -29.45
CA ALA A 32 8.75 4.01 -29.03
C ALA A 32 9.27 5.43 -28.75
N ARG A 33 8.85 6.40 -29.55
CA ARG A 33 9.25 7.80 -29.37
C ARG A 33 8.51 8.45 -28.21
N ALA A 34 7.23 8.13 -28.02
CA ALA A 34 6.47 8.57 -26.85
C ALA A 34 7.09 8.03 -25.55
N LYS A 35 7.36 6.72 -25.48
CA LYS A 35 8.02 6.05 -24.36
C LYS A 35 9.40 6.64 -24.07
N MET A 36 10.22 6.87 -25.10
CA MET A 36 11.53 7.52 -24.94
C MET A 36 11.41 8.91 -24.31
N LEU A 37 10.42 9.72 -24.70
CA LEU A 37 10.21 11.03 -24.08
C LEU A 37 9.73 10.93 -22.64
N LEU A 38 8.84 9.97 -22.33
CA LEU A 38 8.34 9.72 -20.98
C LEU A 38 9.45 9.27 -20.03
N ASN A 39 10.38 8.40 -20.48
CA ASN A 39 11.54 7.96 -19.70
C ASN A 39 12.54 9.09 -19.38
N ASN A 40 12.51 10.19 -20.12
CA ASN A 40 13.37 11.35 -19.86
C ASN A 40 12.76 12.35 -18.86
N LEU A 41 11.51 12.13 -18.42
CA LEU A 41 10.88 12.98 -17.43
C LEU A 41 11.33 12.60 -16.03
N ASP A 42 11.46 13.59 -15.16
CA ASP A 42 11.48 13.34 -13.73
C ASP A 42 10.10 12.80 -13.27
N LEU A 43 10.09 12.07 -12.15
CA LEU A 43 8.88 11.41 -11.66
C LEU A 43 7.74 12.39 -11.39
N THR A 44 8.05 13.59 -10.88
CA THR A 44 7.07 14.64 -10.62
C THR A 44 6.38 15.05 -11.92
N THR A 45 7.14 15.34 -12.97
CA THR A 45 6.59 15.71 -14.27
C THR A 45 5.82 14.55 -14.93
N LEU A 46 6.34 13.32 -14.83
CA LEU A 46 5.67 12.13 -15.36
C LEU A 46 4.29 11.92 -14.73
N ILE A 47 4.20 11.96 -13.39
CA ILE A 47 2.93 11.83 -12.67
C ILE A 47 1.98 12.97 -13.04
N LYS A 48 2.48 14.22 -13.10
CA LYS A 48 1.67 15.37 -13.52
C LYS A 48 1.09 15.17 -14.93
N TYR A 49 1.86 14.60 -15.86
CA TYR A 49 1.38 14.33 -17.21
C TYR A 49 0.25 13.30 -17.22
N THR A 50 0.37 12.25 -16.40
CA THR A 50 -0.72 11.26 -16.24
C THR A 50 -1.98 11.91 -15.65
N GLU A 51 -1.87 12.75 -14.62
CA GLU A 51 -3.03 13.44 -14.02
C GLU A 51 -3.75 14.40 -14.99
N LEU A 52 -3.01 14.99 -15.95
CA LEU A 52 -3.54 15.99 -16.88
C LEU A 52 -3.99 15.41 -18.23
N SER A 53 -3.53 14.21 -18.59
CA SER A 53 -3.83 13.59 -19.88
C SER A 53 -4.28 12.14 -19.71
N LYS A 54 -5.53 11.89 -20.10
CA LYS A 54 -6.08 10.53 -20.18
C LYS A 54 -5.29 9.67 -21.16
N THR A 55 -4.90 10.22 -22.32
CA THR A 55 -4.14 9.47 -23.34
C THR A 55 -2.80 8.97 -22.78
N ILE A 56 -2.08 9.84 -22.04
CA ILE A 56 -0.80 9.48 -21.45
C ILE A 56 -1.00 8.48 -20.31
N THR A 57 -2.02 8.67 -19.46
CA THR A 57 -2.35 7.69 -18.41
C THR A 57 -2.64 6.32 -18.98
N ASP A 58 -3.58 6.22 -19.93
CA ASP A 58 -3.99 4.93 -20.50
C ASP A 58 -2.77 4.22 -21.12
N PHE A 59 -1.92 4.95 -21.86
CA PHE A 59 -0.68 4.40 -22.43
C PHE A 59 0.34 3.95 -21.37
N CYS A 60 0.50 4.70 -20.28
CA CYS A 60 1.46 4.35 -19.22
C CYS A 60 0.98 3.21 -18.31
N GLU A 61 -0.30 2.84 -18.34
CA GLU A 61 -0.85 1.72 -17.56
C GLU A 61 -0.86 0.39 -18.34
N GLU A 62 -0.47 0.40 -19.62
CA GLU A 62 -0.23 -0.80 -20.43
C GLU A 62 0.99 -1.60 -19.93
N ALA A 63 0.99 -2.92 -20.14
CA ALA A 63 1.99 -3.83 -19.59
C ALA A 63 3.40 -3.56 -20.16
N GLU A 64 3.49 -3.16 -21.43
CA GLU A 64 4.73 -2.87 -22.15
C GLU A 64 5.44 -1.58 -21.66
N GLN A 65 4.79 -0.82 -20.76
CA GLN A 65 5.23 0.46 -20.22
C GLN A 65 5.54 0.34 -18.72
N ALA A 66 5.38 -0.85 -18.13
CA ALA A 66 5.70 -1.12 -16.74
C ALA A 66 7.16 -0.76 -16.37
N ASP A 67 8.10 -0.90 -17.32
CA ASP A 67 9.52 -0.57 -17.15
C ASP A 67 9.79 0.92 -16.89
N ILE A 68 8.93 1.83 -17.39
CA ILE A 68 8.99 3.27 -17.08
C ILE A 68 8.88 3.44 -15.56
N TRP A 69 7.90 2.77 -14.96
CA TRP A 69 7.65 2.83 -13.52
C TRP A 69 8.71 2.08 -12.72
N ARG A 70 9.16 0.90 -13.17
CA ARG A 70 10.23 0.14 -12.48
C ARG A 70 11.52 0.94 -12.38
N THR A 71 11.88 1.70 -13.41
CA THR A 71 13.04 2.60 -13.38
C THR A 71 12.92 3.60 -12.23
N HIS A 72 11.75 4.21 -12.04
CA HIS A 72 11.51 5.11 -10.93
C HIS A 72 11.41 4.40 -9.57
N LEU A 73 10.87 3.18 -9.52
CA LEU A 73 10.82 2.37 -8.30
C LEU A 73 12.23 2.07 -7.78
N GLN A 74 13.13 1.66 -8.66
CA GLN A 74 14.52 1.37 -8.33
C GLN A 74 15.28 2.59 -7.81
N ASN A 75 14.90 3.80 -8.24
CA ASN A 75 15.49 5.05 -7.73
C ASN A 75 15.09 5.36 -6.28
N PHE A 76 14.04 4.71 -5.73
CA PHE A 76 13.69 4.79 -4.31
C PHE A 76 14.46 3.79 -3.45
N ASN A 77 15.17 2.83 -4.06
CA ASN A 77 15.90 1.83 -3.30
C ASN A 77 17.12 2.45 -2.62
N GLU A 78 17.38 1.99 -1.40
CA GLU A 78 18.52 2.37 -0.58
C GLU A 78 19.52 1.20 -0.50
N GLU A 79 20.73 1.45 0.02
CA GLU A 79 21.80 0.44 0.12
C GLU A 79 21.37 -0.85 0.86
N HIS A 80 20.47 -0.73 1.83
CA HIS A 80 20.03 -1.85 2.69
C HIS A 80 18.52 -2.12 2.61
N PHE A 81 17.82 -1.51 1.66
CA PHE A 81 16.40 -1.69 1.47
C PHE A 81 16.00 -1.49 0.02
N SER A 82 15.21 -2.42 -0.52
CA SER A 82 14.65 -2.29 -1.87
C SER A 82 13.17 -2.60 -1.84
N PHE A 83 12.39 -1.83 -2.59
CA PHE A 83 10.97 -2.09 -2.76
C PHE A 83 10.76 -3.30 -3.66
N GLU A 84 9.78 -4.13 -3.30
CA GLU A 84 9.37 -5.30 -4.06
C GLU A 84 7.97 -5.10 -4.64
N GLU A 85 7.75 -5.56 -5.88
CA GLU A 85 6.44 -5.58 -6.52
C GLU A 85 5.61 -6.77 -6.00
N TYR A 86 4.30 -6.58 -5.82
CA TYR A 86 3.37 -7.67 -5.50
C TYR A 86 1.94 -7.30 -5.92
N PRO A 87 1.16 -8.25 -6.44
CA PRO A 87 -0.25 -8.04 -6.73
C PRO A 87 -1.08 -7.92 -5.44
N PRO A 88 -2.28 -7.31 -5.51
CA PRO A 88 -2.97 -6.85 -6.73
C PRO A 88 -2.59 -5.43 -7.19
N LEU A 89 -1.54 -4.82 -6.64
CA LEU A 89 -1.10 -3.49 -7.05
C LEU A 89 -0.28 -3.55 -8.33
N THR A 90 -0.52 -2.61 -9.23
CA THR A 90 0.37 -2.38 -10.37
C THR A 90 1.63 -1.63 -9.94
N VAL A 91 2.70 -1.73 -10.72
CA VAL A 91 3.94 -0.98 -10.46
C VAL A 91 3.72 0.54 -10.48
N SER A 92 2.83 1.04 -11.34
CA SER A 92 2.47 2.46 -11.41
C SER A 92 1.80 2.94 -10.12
N GLN A 93 0.87 2.15 -9.56
CA GLN A 93 0.21 2.41 -8.28
C GLN A 93 1.23 2.43 -7.14
N LEU A 94 2.15 1.45 -7.10
CA LEU A 94 3.21 1.40 -6.10
C LEU A 94 4.09 2.65 -6.14
N VAL A 95 4.59 3.03 -7.32
CA VAL A 95 5.46 4.21 -7.51
C VAL A 95 4.74 5.51 -7.17
N LYS A 96 3.54 5.74 -7.71
CA LYS A 96 2.73 6.94 -7.42
C LYS A 96 2.39 7.01 -5.93
N GLY A 97 2.05 5.87 -5.32
CA GLY A 97 1.76 5.73 -3.90
C GLY A 97 2.94 6.16 -3.01
N ILE A 98 4.15 5.67 -3.31
CA ILE A 98 5.39 6.04 -2.60
C ILE A 98 5.69 7.53 -2.78
N TYR A 99 5.64 8.02 -4.03
CA TYR A 99 5.90 9.42 -4.34
C TYR A 99 5.00 10.37 -3.55
N PHE A 100 3.67 10.18 -3.62
CA PHE A 100 2.73 11.05 -2.90
C PHE A 100 2.86 10.94 -1.37
N TYR A 101 3.25 9.78 -0.86
CA TYR A 101 3.54 9.64 0.57
C TYR A 101 4.81 10.43 0.97
N GLY A 102 5.84 10.42 0.12
CA GLY A 102 7.03 11.26 0.27
C GLY A 102 6.68 12.75 0.32
N GLN A 103 5.86 13.22 -0.63
CA GLN A 103 5.39 14.61 -0.62
C GLN A 103 4.61 14.97 0.64
N ALA A 104 3.78 14.06 1.17
CA ALA A 104 3.08 14.28 2.43
C ALA A 104 4.06 14.44 3.61
N ALA A 105 5.13 13.63 3.65
CA ALA A 105 6.16 13.74 4.68
C ALA A 105 6.92 15.08 4.60
N GLU A 106 7.23 15.56 3.40
CA GLU A 106 7.83 16.88 3.18
C GLU A 106 6.91 18.02 3.67
N CYS A 107 5.60 17.95 3.37
CA CYS A 107 4.63 18.94 3.87
C CYS A 107 4.58 18.96 5.41
N ARG A 108 4.64 17.79 6.05
CA ARG A 108 4.67 17.69 7.51
C ARG A 108 5.89 18.40 8.10
N GLU A 109 7.06 18.19 7.50
CA GLU A 109 8.31 18.81 7.93
C GLU A 109 8.25 20.34 7.75
N GLU A 110 7.77 20.83 6.61
CA GLU A 110 7.69 22.27 6.33
C GLU A 110 6.68 22.99 7.23
N GLU A 111 5.53 22.38 7.52
CA GLU A 111 4.51 22.99 8.37
C GLU A 111 4.73 22.81 9.87
N GLY A 112 5.61 21.89 10.28
CA GLY A 112 5.97 21.63 11.67
C GLY A 112 4.83 21.06 12.53
N LYS A 113 3.73 20.59 11.91
CA LYS A 113 2.60 19.98 12.60
C LYS A 113 2.11 18.74 11.84
N PRO A 114 1.72 17.65 12.53
CA PRO A 114 1.18 16.47 11.88
C PRO A 114 -0.23 16.73 11.33
N PHE A 115 -0.53 16.11 10.20
CA PHE A 115 -1.83 16.11 9.54
C PHE A 115 -2.35 17.50 9.18
N SER A 116 -1.49 18.33 8.60
CA SER A 116 -1.93 19.56 7.96
C SER A 116 -2.82 19.31 6.74
N ASP A 117 -3.47 20.35 6.22
CA ASP A 117 -4.34 20.23 5.05
C ASP A 117 -3.56 19.77 3.81
N ASN A 118 -2.33 20.29 3.60
CA ASN A 118 -1.48 19.86 2.48
C ASN A 118 -1.00 18.41 2.66
N GLU A 119 -0.55 18.04 3.86
CA GLU A 119 -0.17 16.66 4.16
C GLU A 119 -1.34 15.71 3.89
N LEU A 120 -2.54 16.03 4.40
CA LEU A 120 -3.74 15.21 4.23
C LEU A 120 -4.18 15.13 2.76
N GLU A 121 -3.99 16.18 1.97
CA GLU A 121 -4.27 16.14 0.54
C GLU A 121 -3.37 15.14 -0.19
N PHE A 122 -2.07 15.15 0.09
CA PHE A 122 -1.13 14.18 -0.50
C PHE A 122 -1.34 12.76 0.03
N LEU A 123 -1.64 12.59 1.32
CA LEU A 123 -2.00 11.28 1.90
C LEU A 123 -3.23 10.69 1.20
N LYS A 124 -4.26 11.48 0.92
CA LYS A 124 -5.45 11.01 0.19
C LYS A 124 -5.12 10.56 -1.24
N LYS A 125 -4.16 11.22 -1.91
CA LYS A 125 -3.71 10.80 -3.25
C LYS A 125 -2.88 9.54 -3.22
N SER A 126 -1.99 9.42 -2.25
CA SER A 126 -1.24 8.19 -2.00
C SER A 126 -2.20 7.03 -1.68
N ALA A 127 -3.26 7.27 -0.89
CA ALA A 127 -4.29 6.29 -0.59
C ALA A 127 -5.22 5.97 -1.78
N HIS A 128 -5.38 6.89 -2.73
CA HIS A 128 -6.08 6.62 -4.00
C HIS A 128 -5.32 5.60 -4.85
N GLN A 129 -3.99 5.61 -4.76
CA GLN A 129 -3.09 4.61 -5.35
C GLN A 129 -2.89 3.38 -4.45
N HIS A 130 -3.75 3.21 -3.43
CA HIS A 130 -3.72 2.10 -2.50
C HIS A 130 -2.37 1.90 -1.78
N CYS A 131 -1.69 2.99 -1.41
CA CYS A 131 -0.43 2.91 -0.67
C CYS A 131 -0.64 2.54 0.81
N PHE A 132 0.09 1.52 1.29
CA PHE A 132 0.02 1.05 2.68
C PHE A 132 0.36 2.17 3.68
N TYR A 133 1.41 2.93 3.40
CA TYR A 133 1.88 3.99 4.31
C TYR A 133 0.82 5.08 4.49
N ALA A 134 0.11 5.41 3.41
CA ALA A 134 -0.99 6.36 3.46
C ALA A 134 -2.18 5.82 4.24
N TYR A 135 -2.59 4.57 4.02
CA TYR A 135 -3.66 3.96 4.83
C TYR A 135 -3.30 3.89 6.32
N ASN A 136 -2.06 3.53 6.64
CA ASN A 136 -1.57 3.52 8.02
C ASN A 136 -1.63 4.93 8.64
N SER A 137 -1.13 5.94 7.94
CA SER A 137 -1.10 7.32 8.44
C SER A 137 -2.51 7.93 8.56
N LEU A 138 -3.37 7.72 7.57
CA LEU A 138 -4.77 8.20 7.57
C LEU A 138 -5.63 7.50 8.62
N SER A 139 -5.41 6.20 8.87
CA SER A 139 -6.10 5.49 9.97
C SER A 139 -5.72 6.06 11.34
N THR A 140 -4.44 6.44 11.51
CA THR A 140 -3.94 7.11 12.72
C THR A 140 -4.54 8.50 12.88
N TRP A 141 -4.54 9.31 11.81
CA TRP A 141 -5.20 10.62 11.80
C TRP A 141 -6.67 10.52 12.21
N ALA A 142 -7.43 9.62 11.59
CA ALA A 142 -8.83 9.42 11.89
C ALA A 142 -9.04 8.93 13.33
N TYR A 143 -8.14 8.07 13.83
CA TYR A 143 -8.22 7.57 15.19
C TYR A 143 -8.04 8.68 16.23
N GLU A 144 -7.08 9.59 16.03
CA GLU A 144 -6.91 10.73 16.92
C GLU A 144 -8.11 11.69 16.86
N LYS A 145 -8.73 11.89 15.69
CA LYS A 145 -9.99 12.65 15.57
C LYS A 145 -11.13 11.98 16.34
N TYR A 146 -11.26 10.66 16.23
CA TYR A 146 -12.23 9.89 17.00
C TYR A 146 -12.02 10.01 18.50
N LYS A 147 -10.78 9.85 18.96
CA LYS A 147 -10.37 9.97 20.36
C LYS A 147 -10.62 11.37 20.94
N MET A 148 -10.61 12.41 20.12
CA MET A 148 -10.98 13.78 20.50
C MET A 148 -12.50 14.01 20.58
N GLY A 149 -13.33 12.99 20.36
CA GLY A 149 -14.80 13.04 20.48
C GLY A 149 -15.55 13.15 19.16
N LEU A 150 -14.87 13.13 18.01
CA LEU A 150 -15.53 13.09 16.70
C LEU A 150 -15.90 11.65 16.34
N ASN A 151 -17.00 11.16 16.92
CA ASN A 151 -17.42 9.74 16.89
C ASN A 151 -17.41 9.09 15.49
N ASP A 152 -17.84 9.81 14.47
CA ASP A 152 -17.96 9.31 13.09
C ASP A 152 -16.60 8.95 12.46
N TYR A 153 -15.49 9.49 12.99
CA TYR A 153 -14.16 9.17 12.49
C TYR A 153 -13.71 7.75 12.78
N SER A 154 -14.35 7.06 13.74
CA SER A 154 -14.11 5.62 13.97
C SER A 154 -14.38 4.77 12.71
N LEU A 155 -15.37 5.18 11.89
CA LEU A 155 -15.68 4.53 10.63
C LEU A 155 -14.55 4.73 9.61
N LEU A 156 -13.97 5.93 9.53
CA LEU A 156 -12.83 6.22 8.65
C LEU A 156 -11.57 5.48 9.09
N THR A 157 -11.30 5.44 10.39
CA THR A 157 -10.21 4.66 10.98
C THR A 157 -10.25 3.21 10.52
N LEU A 158 -11.42 2.56 10.66
CA LEU A 158 -11.61 1.18 10.24
C LEU A 158 -11.57 1.05 8.71
N HIS A 159 -12.19 1.97 7.97
CA HIS A 159 -12.21 1.96 6.50
C HIS A 159 -10.82 1.94 5.88
N TYR A 160 -9.90 2.79 6.36
CA TYR A 160 -8.53 2.81 5.83
C TYR A 160 -7.77 1.52 6.13
N ALA A 161 -7.92 0.96 7.34
CA ALA A 161 -7.30 -0.31 7.69
C ALA A 161 -7.89 -1.47 6.88
N GLN A 162 -9.19 -1.44 6.60
CA GLN A 162 -9.89 -2.43 5.77
C GLN A 162 -9.49 -2.32 4.29
N LYS A 163 -9.21 -1.10 3.81
CA LYS A 163 -8.59 -0.91 2.50
C LYS A 163 -7.18 -1.48 2.47
N ALA A 164 -6.37 -1.29 3.52
CA ALA A 164 -5.04 -1.88 3.55
C ALA A 164 -5.06 -3.42 3.48
N SER A 165 -6.04 -4.09 4.10
CA SER A 165 -6.17 -5.55 4.02
C SER A 165 -6.62 -6.09 2.65
N GLN A 166 -7.09 -5.23 1.73
CA GLN A 166 -7.42 -5.60 0.36
C GLN A 166 -6.17 -5.71 -0.54
N TYR A 167 -5.13 -4.92 -0.26
CA TYR A 167 -3.97 -4.80 -1.17
C TYR A 167 -2.65 -5.27 -0.55
N HIS A 168 -2.52 -5.27 0.77
CA HIS A 168 -1.21 -5.45 1.45
C HIS A 168 -1.13 -6.67 2.34
N TRP A 169 -1.86 -7.74 2.01
CA TRP A 169 -1.66 -9.06 2.62
C TRP A 169 -1.53 -9.00 4.16
N THR A 170 -0.50 -9.63 4.72
CA THR A 170 -0.24 -9.68 6.17
C THR A 170 -0.15 -8.30 6.83
N PRO A 171 0.68 -7.34 6.36
CA PRO A 171 0.70 -5.98 6.92
C PRO A 171 -0.66 -5.28 6.95
N GLY A 172 -1.47 -5.45 5.90
CA GLY A 172 -2.81 -4.90 5.82
C GLY A 172 -3.72 -5.44 6.92
N TYR A 173 -3.74 -6.76 7.11
CA TYR A 173 -4.51 -7.39 8.19
C TYR A 173 -3.96 -7.07 9.59
N LEU A 174 -2.65 -6.87 9.74
CA LEU A 174 -2.07 -6.40 11.01
C LEU A 174 -2.46 -4.96 11.35
N LEU A 175 -2.55 -4.08 10.34
CA LEU A 175 -3.08 -2.74 10.53
C LEU A 175 -4.56 -2.79 10.97
N PHE A 176 -5.37 -3.65 10.34
CA PHE A 176 -6.76 -3.86 10.73
C PHE A 176 -6.88 -4.39 12.17
N TYR A 177 -6.11 -5.43 12.51
CA TYR A 177 -6.01 -5.95 13.88
C TYR A 177 -5.70 -4.85 14.90
N LYS A 178 -4.63 -4.07 14.67
CA LYS A 178 -4.23 -3.01 15.61
C LYS A 178 -5.28 -1.91 15.71
N THR A 179 -5.91 -1.58 14.59
CA THR A 179 -6.99 -0.60 14.53
C THR A 179 -8.18 -1.04 15.37
N CYS A 180 -8.62 -2.29 15.25
CA CYS A 180 -9.69 -2.85 16.07
C CYS A 180 -9.36 -2.82 17.56
N LEU A 181 -8.11 -3.12 17.95
CA LEU A 181 -7.67 -3.01 19.34
C LEU A 181 -7.74 -1.57 19.86
N ASN A 182 -7.31 -0.59 19.06
CA ASN A 182 -7.37 0.82 19.42
C ASN A 182 -8.83 1.28 19.61
N LEU A 183 -9.74 0.88 18.72
CA LEU A 183 -11.17 1.17 18.87
C LEU A 183 -11.79 0.47 20.10
N ALA A 184 -11.35 -0.75 20.41
CA ALA A 184 -11.80 -1.48 21.59
C ALA A 184 -11.49 -0.73 22.90
N ILE A 185 -10.37 0.00 22.97
CA ILE A 185 -9.98 0.77 24.16
C ILE A 185 -10.98 1.90 24.46
N LEU A 186 -11.57 2.49 23.42
CA LEU A 186 -12.49 3.63 23.55
C LEU A 186 -13.97 3.22 23.52
N SER A 187 -14.27 1.93 23.31
CA SER A 187 -15.63 1.41 23.21
C SER A 187 -16.18 0.95 24.56
N ASN A 188 -17.43 1.31 24.85
CA ASN A 188 -18.18 0.78 26.00
C ASN A 188 -18.59 -0.69 25.82
N ALA A 189 -18.58 -1.22 24.60
CA ALA A 189 -18.91 -2.60 24.26
C ALA A 189 -17.80 -3.21 23.37
N PRO A 190 -16.59 -3.44 23.91
CA PRO A 190 -15.40 -3.73 23.11
C PRO A 190 -15.35 -5.16 22.56
N SER A 191 -16.27 -6.04 22.96
CA SER A 191 -16.23 -7.46 22.61
C SER A 191 -16.21 -7.68 21.09
N LEU A 192 -17.03 -6.94 20.34
CA LEU A 192 -17.05 -7.07 18.87
C LEU A 192 -15.72 -6.64 18.25
N SER A 193 -15.13 -5.54 18.72
CA SER A 193 -13.83 -5.06 18.25
C SER A 193 -12.72 -6.08 18.51
N TYR A 194 -12.71 -6.76 19.66
CA TYR A 194 -11.74 -7.83 19.92
C TYR A 194 -11.97 -9.09 19.06
N GLN A 195 -13.22 -9.44 18.74
CA GLN A 195 -13.53 -10.56 17.84
C GLN A 195 -13.02 -10.29 16.42
N GLU A 196 -13.28 -9.10 15.88
CA GLU A 196 -12.77 -8.66 14.58
C GLU A 196 -11.24 -8.56 14.56
N ALA A 197 -10.64 -8.07 15.65
CA ALA A 197 -9.19 -8.06 15.82
C ALA A 197 -8.60 -9.48 15.73
N LEU A 198 -9.19 -10.45 16.45
CA LEU A 198 -8.72 -11.83 16.44
C LEU A 198 -8.83 -12.45 15.04
N GLU A 199 -9.96 -12.24 14.34
CA GLU A 199 -10.14 -12.72 12.97
C GLU A 199 -9.03 -12.21 12.05
N ALA A 200 -8.77 -10.90 12.06
CA ALA A 200 -7.73 -10.28 11.25
C ALA A 200 -6.32 -10.77 11.59
N LEU A 201 -6.00 -10.94 12.88
CA LEU A 201 -4.70 -11.45 13.32
C LEU A 201 -4.46 -12.89 12.83
N LEU A 202 -5.50 -13.73 12.85
CA LEU A 202 -5.42 -15.10 12.36
C LEU A 202 -5.26 -15.15 10.84
N ILE A 203 -5.96 -14.28 10.10
CA ILE A 203 -5.77 -14.15 8.64
C ILE A 203 -4.34 -13.70 8.33
N ALA A 204 -3.85 -12.67 9.02
CA ALA A 204 -2.47 -12.19 8.85
C ALA A 204 -1.44 -13.31 9.02
N ARG A 205 -1.58 -14.14 10.06
CA ARG A 205 -0.68 -15.29 10.27
C ARG A 205 -0.79 -16.34 9.16
N LYS A 206 -1.99 -16.59 8.63
CA LYS A 206 -2.20 -17.59 7.56
C LYS A 206 -1.64 -17.13 6.20
N LEU A 207 -1.57 -15.82 5.97
CA LEU A 207 -1.03 -15.24 4.74
C LEU A 207 0.49 -15.02 4.80
N SER A 208 1.11 -15.04 5.99
CA SER A 208 2.48 -14.54 6.19
C SER A 208 3.58 -15.32 5.46
N GLU A 209 3.30 -16.55 5.04
CA GLU A 209 4.26 -17.41 4.35
C GLU A 209 4.14 -17.32 2.81
N HIS A 210 3.12 -16.64 2.28
CA HIS A 210 2.95 -16.48 0.84
C HIS A 210 3.96 -15.48 0.27
N GLN A 211 4.52 -15.76 -0.92
CA GLN A 211 5.56 -14.93 -1.55
C GLN A 211 5.17 -13.45 -1.64
N TYR A 212 3.98 -13.13 -2.17
CA TYR A 212 3.49 -11.76 -2.26
C TYR A 212 3.30 -11.10 -0.88
N SER A 213 2.95 -11.89 0.14
CA SER A 213 2.89 -11.36 1.50
C SER A 213 4.27 -11.07 2.07
N ILE A 214 5.30 -11.83 1.71
CA ILE A 214 6.68 -11.58 2.14
C ILE A 214 7.17 -10.25 1.57
N SER A 215 6.90 -9.99 0.29
CA SER A 215 7.18 -8.70 -0.36
C SER A 215 6.41 -7.54 0.27
N ALA A 216 5.13 -7.74 0.61
CA ALA A 216 4.36 -6.76 1.36
C ALA A 216 4.98 -6.46 2.74
N ILE A 217 5.45 -7.49 3.46
CA ILE A 217 6.14 -7.34 4.76
C ILE A 217 7.45 -6.57 4.58
N ASN A 218 8.25 -6.89 3.55
CA ASN A 218 9.48 -6.16 3.24
C ASN A 218 9.20 -4.67 3.06
N ASN A 219 8.26 -4.31 2.18
CA ASN A 219 7.94 -2.92 1.90
C ASN A 219 7.36 -2.22 3.14
N ALA A 220 6.34 -2.79 3.78
CA ALA A 220 5.63 -2.17 4.91
C ALA A 220 6.55 -1.82 6.09
N TYR A 221 7.62 -2.60 6.28
CA TYR A 221 8.53 -2.49 7.42
C TYR A 221 9.97 -2.18 7.02
N PHE A 222 10.20 -1.73 5.78
CA PHE A 222 11.50 -1.31 5.26
C PHE A 222 12.61 -2.36 5.47
N GLY A 223 12.34 -3.62 5.13
CA GLY A 223 13.30 -4.73 5.24
C GLY A 223 13.63 -5.20 6.66
N LYS A 224 13.08 -4.55 7.69
CA LYS A 224 13.36 -4.87 9.11
C LYS A 224 12.62 -6.12 9.61
N GLY A 225 11.80 -6.73 8.76
CA GLY A 225 10.96 -7.87 9.10
C GLY A 225 9.82 -7.53 10.06
N LEU A 226 8.92 -8.49 10.21
CA LEU A 226 7.66 -8.30 10.93
C LEU A 226 7.86 -7.95 12.42
N ILE A 227 8.74 -8.66 13.12
CA ILE A 227 8.93 -8.47 14.56
C ILE A 227 9.65 -7.15 14.85
N HIS A 228 10.66 -6.80 14.06
CA HIS A 228 11.45 -5.58 14.30
C HIS A 228 10.72 -4.32 13.83
N GLY A 229 10.04 -4.39 12.68
CA GLY A 229 9.19 -3.31 12.17
C GLY A 229 7.91 -3.13 12.95
N ASN A 230 7.46 -4.17 13.68
CA ASN A 230 6.22 -4.15 14.43
C ASN A 230 6.36 -4.39 15.94
N LYS A 231 7.53 -4.05 16.53
CA LYS A 231 7.84 -4.25 17.96
C LYS A 231 6.79 -3.69 18.92
N THR A 232 6.01 -2.71 18.49
CA THR A 232 4.97 -2.05 19.30
C THR A 232 3.60 -2.73 19.21
N GLN A 233 3.39 -3.66 18.27
CA GLN A 233 2.09 -4.32 18.08
C GLN A 233 2.14 -5.84 18.30
N ILE A 234 3.21 -6.54 17.90
CA ILE A 234 3.35 -7.99 18.09
C ILE A 234 4.78 -8.41 18.46
N GLU A 235 4.91 -9.16 19.56
CA GLU A 235 6.18 -9.80 19.94
C GLU A 235 6.29 -11.23 19.36
N SER A 236 5.17 -11.96 19.38
CA SER A 236 5.02 -13.26 18.75
C SER A 236 3.56 -13.49 18.39
N TRP A 237 3.32 -14.33 17.38
CA TRP A 237 1.98 -14.68 16.93
C TRP A 237 1.12 -15.26 18.06
N ASP A 238 1.62 -16.29 18.75
CA ASP A 238 0.84 -17.00 19.77
C ASP A 238 0.56 -16.12 21.00
N LYS A 239 1.51 -15.25 21.38
CA LYS A 239 1.30 -14.29 22.48
C LYS A 239 0.23 -13.27 22.11
N ALA A 240 0.30 -12.68 20.91
CA ALA A 240 -0.69 -11.72 20.44
C ALA A 240 -2.11 -12.33 20.34
N ILE A 241 -2.22 -13.56 19.84
CA ILE A 241 -3.50 -14.30 19.78
C ILE A 241 -4.05 -14.53 21.19
N SER A 242 -3.23 -15.05 22.10
CA SER A 242 -3.63 -15.36 23.48
C SER A 242 -4.07 -14.11 24.24
N GLU A 243 -3.33 -13.01 24.10
CA GLU A 243 -3.68 -11.73 24.72
C GLU A 243 -4.98 -11.15 24.18
N THR A 244 -5.23 -11.27 22.87
CA THR A 244 -6.45 -10.77 22.24
C THR A 244 -7.68 -11.54 22.75
N ILE A 245 -7.57 -12.87 22.84
CA ILE A 245 -8.63 -13.73 23.41
C ILE A 245 -8.90 -13.34 24.87
N ALA A 246 -7.84 -13.19 25.67
CA ALA A 246 -7.95 -12.87 27.09
C ALA A 246 -8.55 -11.47 27.34
N LYS A 247 -8.02 -10.43 26.67
CA LYS A 247 -8.49 -9.04 26.79
C LYS A 247 -9.92 -8.88 26.28
N GLY A 248 -10.25 -9.57 25.18
CA GLY A 248 -11.58 -9.57 24.59
C GLY A 248 -12.63 -10.41 25.32
N LYS A 249 -12.21 -11.23 26.29
CA LYS A 249 -13.05 -12.22 26.99
C LYS A 249 -13.86 -13.05 25.98
N ILE A 250 -13.22 -13.45 24.88
CA ILE A 250 -13.90 -14.12 23.77
C ILE A 250 -14.28 -15.54 24.24
N PRO A 251 -15.58 -15.89 24.25
CA PRO A 251 -16.02 -17.19 24.74
C PRO A 251 -15.56 -18.30 23.79
N SER A 252 -15.24 -19.47 24.34
CA SER A 252 -14.75 -20.62 23.59
C SER A 252 -15.71 -21.06 22.48
N THR A 253 -17.01 -20.84 22.65
CA THR A 253 -18.04 -21.11 21.62
C THR A 253 -17.88 -20.25 20.37
N LEU A 254 -17.36 -19.02 20.49
CA LEU A 254 -17.09 -18.13 19.36
C LEU A 254 -15.71 -18.33 18.76
N LEU A 255 -14.75 -18.88 19.52
CA LEU A 255 -13.38 -19.09 19.03
C LEU A 255 -13.38 -19.94 17.77
N ASN A 256 -13.98 -21.14 17.79
CA ASN A 256 -14.00 -22.01 16.61
C ASN A 256 -14.57 -21.30 15.37
N LYS A 257 -15.68 -20.57 15.54
CA LYS A 257 -16.28 -19.79 14.44
C LYS A 257 -15.34 -18.72 13.87
N ILE A 258 -14.57 -18.04 14.72
CA ILE A 258 -13.59 -17.02 14.29
C ILE A 258 -12.42 -17.69 13.56
N TYR A 259 -11.92 -18.82 14.08
CA TYR A 259 -10.84 -19.59 13.44
C TYR A 259 -11.26 -20.15 12.08
N ASP A 260 -12.48 -20.66 11.95
CA ASP A 260 -13.02 -21.19 10.71
C ASP A 260 -13.18 -20.07 9.67
N LYS A 261 -13.79 -18.94 10.04
CA LYS A 261 -13.91 -17.75 9.18
C LYS A 261 -12.56 -17.23 8.70
N ALA A 262 -11.58 -17.11 9.60
CA ALA A 262 -10.24 -16.66 9.26
C ALA A 262 -9.57 -17.63 8.28
N SER A 263 -9.78 -18.93 8.45
CA SER A 263 -9.25 -19.96 7.54
C SER A 263 -9.92 -19.93 6.18
N GLU A 264 -11.25 -19.78 6.12
CA GLU A 264 -12.01 -19.67 4.88
C GLU A 264 -11.61 -18.44 4.06
N LYS A 265 -11.52 -17.26 4.71
CA LYS A 265 -11.10 -16.02 4.05
C LYS A 265 -9.65 -16.07 3.58
N ALA A 266 -8.74 -16.55 4.42
CA ALA A 266 -7.32 -16.69 4.03
C ALA A 266 -7.17 -17.67 2.87
N LYS A 267 -7.91 -18.79 2.89
CA LYS A 267 -7.94 -19.74 1.77
C LYS A 267 -8.44 -19.09 0.49
N GLY A 268 -9.53 -18.33 0.54
CA GLY A 268 -10.05 -17.63 -0.64
C GLY A 268 -9.01 -16.70 -1.28
N ILE A 269 -8.26 -15.94 -0.47
CA ILE A 269 -7.16 -15.09 -0.94
C ILE A 269 -6.04 -15.93 -1.56
N LEU A 270 -5.59 -16.98 -0.88
CA LEU A 270 -4.49 -17.82 -1.37
C LEU A 270 -4.89 -18.54 -2.67
N ASP A 271 -6.11 -19.04 -2.77
CA ASP A 271 -6.61 -19.75 -3.95
C ASP A 271 -6.65 -18.80 -5.17
N GLU A 272 -7.06 -17.54 -5.00
CA GLU A 272 -7.09 -16.51 -6.05
C GLU A 272 -5.70 -16.29 -6.69
N PHE A 273 -4.66 -16.16 -5.87
CA PHE A 273 -3.30 -15.88 -6.33
C PHE A 273 -2.45 -17.13 -6.60
N THR A 274 -3.00 -18.34 -6.39
CA THR A 274 -2.33 -19.60 -6.80
C THR A 274 -2.68 -19.99 -8.24
N VAL A 275 -3.85 -19.59 -8.74
CA VAL A 275 -4.29 -19.88 -10.12
C VAL A 275 -3.47 -19.05 -11.12
N GLU A 276 -3.18 -17.78 -10.81
CA GLU A 276 -2.37 -16.91 -11.67
C GLU A 276 -0.95 -17.44 -11.93
N VAL A 277 -0.33 -18.12 -10.96
CA VAL A 277 1.03 -18.69 -11.10
C VAL A 277 1.06 -19.90 -12.05
N LYS A 278 -0.08 -20.58 -12.26
CA LYS A 278 -0.16 -21.74 -13.17
C LYS A 278 -0.30 -21.34 -14.64
N ASP A 279 -0.87 -20.17 -14.92
CA ASP A 279 -1.11 -19.69 -16.28
C ASP A 279 0.06 -18.84 -16.85
N MET A 280 1.15 -18.65 -16.10
CA MET A 280 2.40 -18.07 -16.62
C MET A 280 3.11 -19.03 -17.61
N PRO A 281 3.48 -18.58 -18.83
CA PRO A 281 4.25 -19.37 -19.80
C PRO A 281 5.57 -19.89 -19.20
N GLU A 282 5.97 -21.12 -19.55
CA GLU A 282 7.16 -21.80 -19.00
C GLU A 282 8.48 -21.03 -19.20
N GLU A 283 8.53 -20.07 -20.13
CA GLU A 283 9.72 -19.24 -20.38
C GLU A 283 10.04 -18.26 -19.23
N GLU A 284 9.04 -17.74 -18.50
CA GLU A 284 9.26 -16.85 -17.33
C GLU A 284 9.60 -17.61 -16.03
N LYS A 285 9.40 -18.93 -16.00
CA LYS A 285 9.79 -19.78 -14.85
C LYS A 285 11.29 -20.05 -14.84
N LEU A 286 11.92 -20.10 -16.01
CA LEU A 286 13.34 -20.40 -16.16
C LEU A 286 14.26 -19.20 -15.89
N GLU A 287 13.80 -17.96 -16.06
CA GLU A 287 14.62 -16.78 -15.71
C GLU A 287 14.73 -16.54 -14.19
N ASN A 288 13.73 -16.98 -13.40
CA ASN A 288 13.74 -16.83 -11.95
C ASN A 288 14.53 -17.93 -11.20
N GLU A 289 14.89 -19.03 -11.87
CA GLU A 289 15.69 -20.12 -11.28
C GLU A 289 17.20 -20.02 -11.56
N VAL A 290 17.65 -19.11 -12.44
CA VAL A 290 19.06 -19.00 -12.85
C VAL A 290 19.68 -17.70 -12.33
N ALA A 291 19.75 -17.54 -11.01
CA ALA A 291 20.78 -16.68 -10.40
C ALA A 291 22.04 -17.53 -10.14
N PRO A 292 23.19 -17.24 -10.79
CA PRO A 292 24.38 -18.07 -10.62
C PRO A 292 25.00 -17.86 -9.24
N THR A 293 25.18 -18.96 -8.52
CA THR A 293 26.07 -19.05 -7.36
C THR A 293 27.50 -18.88 -7.86
N LEU A 294 28.06 -17.69 -7.74
CA LEU A 294 29.49 -17.47 -7.90
C LEU A 294 30.20 -17.84 -6.60
N TYR A 295 30.78 -19.04 -6.56
CA TYR A 295 31.86 -19.37 -5.65
C TYR A 295 33.19 -18.88 -6.24
N ILE A 296 33.81 -17.90 -5.59
CA ILE A 296 35.28 -17.77 -5.44
C ILE A 296 35.55 -17.26 -4.02
#